data_AF-A0A9P5JCH2-F1
#
_entry.id   AF-A0A9P5JCH2-F1
#
_cell.length_a   1.000
_cell.length_b   1.000
_cell.length_c   1.000
_cell.angle_alpha   90.00
_cell.angle_beta   90.00
_cell.angle_gamma   90.00
#
_symmetry.space_group_name_H-M   'P 1'
#
loop_
_entity.id
_entity.type
_entity.pdbx_description
1 polymer ?
#
loop_
_entity_poly.entity_id
_entity_poly.type
_entity_poly.pdbx_seq_one_letter_code
_entity_poly.pdbx_strand_id
1 'polypeptide(L)'
;LSEPELSLLRQFAAVVAHGITRACWDDLSYVFETLEVHKISAMAARVKQLSAYERKLYDCCPSSCCCFAGPFADLDNCPYCEHPRYRSDGSPFKTFAFLPLIPQLIALFHSPEFVKLMSYRARYFDPSDDPARDGRAEPGKVKDVFDSSHYKSIKDLFKDPRAIALLLTTDGFAPFKKRHYT
;
A
#
# COMPACT_ATOMS: atom_id res chain seq x y z
N LEU A 1 -22.91 -8.01 -0.30
CA LEU A 1 -22.28 -9.23 0.24
C LEU A 1 -23.35 -10.02 0.96
N SER A 2 -23.43 -11.33 0.74
CA SER A 2 -24.34 -12.21 1.47
C SER A 2 -23.80 -12.51 2.88
N GLU A 3 -24.63 -13.02 3.79
CA GLU A 3 -24.18 -13.38 5.15
C GLU A 3 -23.05 -14.42 5.19
N PRO A 4 -23.05 -15.49 4.37
CA PRO A 4 -21.92 -16.41 4.30
C PRO A 4 -20.61 -15.71 3.93
N GLU A 5 -20.66 -14.75 3.01
CA GLU A 5 -19.48 -13.96 2.64
C GLU A 5 -19.02 -13.06 3.79
N LEU A 6 -19.95 -12.43 4.51
CA LEU A 6 -19.62 -11.61 5.67
C LEU A 6 -19.04 -12.45 6.81
N SER A 7 -19.55 -13.66 7.06
CA SER A 7 -19.00 -14.63 8.02
C SER A 7 -17.54 -14.95 7.69
N LEU A 8 -17.28 -15.30 6.43
CA LEU A 8 -15.95 -15.58 5.91
C LEU A 8 -14.99 -14.40 6.12
N LEU A 9 -15.44 -13.16 5.83
CA LEU A 9 -14.62 -11.96 6.02
C LEU A 9 -14.35 -11.65 7.50
N ARG A 10 -15.33 -11.84 8.38
CA ARG A 10 -15.16 -11.68 9.83
C ARG A 10 -14.14 -12.67 10.39
N GLN A 11 -14.20 -13.93 9.96
CA GLN A 11 -13.22 -14.95 10.31
C GLN A 11 -11.81 -14.57 9.86
N PHE A 12 -11.64 -14.11 8.61
CA PHE A 12 -10.36 -13.63 8.13
C PHE A 12 -9.82 -12.45 8.95
N ALA A 13 -10.68 -11.48 9.25
CA ALA A 13 -10.31 -10.31 10.05
C ALA A 13 -9.81 -10.72 11.44
N ALA A 14 -10.46 -11.69 12.10
CA ALA A 14 -10.04 -12.21 13.40
C ALA A 14 -8.66 -12.90 13.32
N VAL A 15 -8.45 -13.74 12.31
CA VAL A 15 -7.14 -14.40 12.07
C VAL A 15 -6.03 -13.36 11.95
N VAL A 16 -6.24 -12.32 11.14
CA VAL A 16 -5.23 -11.28 10.90
C VAL A 16 -5.03 -10.39 12.12
N ALA A 17 -6.10 -9.92 12.75
CA ALA A 17 -6.04 -8.98 13.87
C ALA A 17 -5.32 -9.56 15.10
N HIS A 18 -5.45 -10.88 15.31
CA HIS A 18 -4.87 -11.57 16.46
C HIS A 18 -3.66 -12.44 16.12
N GLY A 19 -3.21 -12.44 14.86
CA GLY A 19 -2.06 -13.24 14.42
C GLY A 19 -2.27 -14.75 14.62
N ILE A 20 -3.50 -15.24 14.44
CA ILE A 20 -3.82 -16.66 14.64
C ILE A 20 -3.07 -17.48 13.59
N THR A 21 -2.29 -18.46 14.05
CA THR A 21 -1.51 -19.32 13.16
C THR A 21 -2.44 -20.26 12.39
N ARG A 22 -1.97 -20.72 11.22
CA ARG A 22 -2.74 -21.69 10.42
C ARG A 22 -3.04 -22.98 11.16
N ALA A 23 -2.08 -23.51 11.91
CA ALA A 23 -2.28 -24.71 12.72
C ALA A 23 -3.40 -24.50 13.76
N CYS A 24 -3.32 -23.41 14.52
CA CYS A 24 -4.34 -23.07 15.53
C CYS A 24 -5.72 -22.87 14.90
N TRP A 25 -5.81 -22.25 13.73
CA TRP A 25 -7.08 -22.06 13.04
C TRP A 25 -7.67 -23.36 12.50
N ASP A 26 -6.82 -24.22 11.92
CA ASP A 26 -7.24 -25.53 11.41
C ASP A 26 -7.77 -26.43 12.56
N ASP A 27 -7.20 -26.31 13.77
CA ASP A 27 -7.67 -27.01 14.98
C ASP A 27 -9.09 -26.59 15.40
N LEU A 28 -9.53 -25.36 15.11
CA LEU A 28 -10.89 -24.90 15.48
C LEU A 28 -11.99 -25.76 14.84
N SER A 29 -11.75 -26.24 13.62
CA SER A 29 -12.69 -27.14 12.94
C SER A 29 -12.79 -28.51 13.60
N TYR A 30 -11.75 -28.93 14.34
CA TYR A 30 -11.72 -30.17 15.10
C TYR A 30 -12.35 -29.99 16.50
N VAL A 31 -12.10 -28.85 17.15
CA VAL A 31 -12.59 -28.57 18.51
C VAL A 31 -14.08 -28.19 18.52
N PHE A 32 -14.58 -27.53 17.48
CA PHE A 32 -15.94 -27.01 17.42
C PHE A 32 -16.73 -27.62 16.24
N GLU A 33 -17.33 -28.80 16.46
CA GLU A 33 -18.06 -29.56 15.43
C GLU A 33 -19.22 -28.79 14.76
N THR A 34 -19.85 -27.86 15.48
CA THR A 34 -21.00 -27.09 14.98
C THR A 34 -20.61 -25.77 14.33
N LEU A 35 -19.34 -25.36 14.41
CA LEU A 35 -18.88 -24.07 13.89
C LEU A 35 -18.41 -24.23 12.45
N GLU A 36 -19.01 -23.47 11.53
CA GLU A 36 -18.52 -23.37 10.16
C GLU A 36 -17.21 -22.56 10.14
N VAL A 37 -16.08 -23.26 10.07
CA VAL A 37 -14.75 -22.65 9.98
C VAL A 37 -14.26 -22.71 8.53
N HIS A 38 -14.04 -21.54 7.93
CA HIS A 38 -13.47 -21.46 6.59
C HIS A 38 -11.95 -21.66 6.64
N LYS A 39 -11.39 -22.33 5.62
CA LYS A 39 -9.93 -22.44 5.47
C LYS A 39 -9.33 -21.06 5.24
N ILE A 40 -8.20 -20.76 5.89
CA ILE A 40 -7.45 -19.50 5.68
C ILE A 40 -7.18 -19.23 4.20
N SER A 41 -6.87 -20.27 3.41
CA SER A 41 -6.62 -20.13 1.97
C SER A 41 -7.86 -19.66 1.20
N ALA A 42 -9.05 -20.18 1.51
CA ALA A 42 -10.30 -19.76 0.90
C ALA A 42 -10.66 -18.33 1.31
N MET A 43 -10.48 -18.02 2.60
CA MET A 43 -10.67 -16.67 3.13
C MET A 43 -9.77 -15.65 2.42
N ALA A 44 -8.46 -15.93 2.34
CA ALA A 44 -7.48 -15.07 1.68
C ALA A 44 -7.77 -14.90 0.18
N ALA A 45 -8.18 -15.98 -0.51
CA ALA A 45 -8.55 -15.91 -1.91
C ALA A 45 -9.76 -14.99 -2.15
N ARG A 46 -10.78 -15.09 -1.29
CA ARG A 46 -11.96 -14.22 -1.39
C ARG A 46 -11.64 -12.77 -1.07
N VAL A 47 -10.83 -12.51 -0.05
CA VAL A 47 -10.35 -11.16 0.28
C VAL A 47 -9.54 -10.57 -0.86
N LYS A 48 -8.64 -11.35 -1.49
CA LYS A 48 -7.90 -10.93 -2.67
C LYS A 48 -8.82 -10.56 -3.84
N GLN A 49 -9.89 -11.33 -4.05
CA GLN A 49 -10.86 -11.06 -5.09
C GLN A 49 -11.65 -9.77 -4.82
N LEU A 50 -12.09 -9.56 -3.57
CA LEU A 50 -12.88 -8.39 -3.18
C LEU A 50 -12.06 -7.11 -3.09
N SER A 51 -10.80 -7.19 -2.67
CA SER A 51 -9.91 -6.03 -2.61
C SER A 51 -9.49 -5.54 -4.00
N ALA A 52 -9.74 -6.34 -5.05
CA ALA A 52 -9.29 -6.09 -6.41
C ALA A 52 -7.78 -5.74 -6.48
N TYR A 53 -7.02 -6.22 -5.49
CA TYR A 53 -5.65 -5.79 -5.27
C TYR A 53 -4.71 -6.83 -5.81
N GLU A 54 -4.21 -6.58 -7.02
CA GLU A 54 -3.28 -7.46 -7.72
C GLU A 54 -1.90 -6.83 -7.82
N ARG A 55 -0.89 -7.58 -7.34
CA ARG A 55 0.51 -7.20 -7.56
C ARG A 55 0.84 -7.31 -9.05
N LYS A 56 1.55 -6.31 -9.57
CA LYS A 56 2.13 -6.36 -10.92
C LYS A 56 3.57 -6.79 -10.82
N LEU A 57 3.98 -7.73 -11.68
CA LEU A 57 5.38 -8.08 -11.83
C LEU A 57 5.95 -7.26 -12.99
N TYR A 58 7.09 -6.62 -12.75
CA TYR A 58 7.86 -5.96 -13.78
C TYR A 58 9.21 -6.63 -13.91
N ASP A 59 9.66 -6.80 -15.14
CA ASP A 59 11.01 -7.29 -15.40
C ASP A 59 12.00 -6.18 -15.10
N CYS A 60 13.17 -6.54 -14.59
CA CYS A 60 14.22 -5.59 -14.25
C CYS A 60 15.57 -6.12 -14.69
N CYS A 61 16.48 -5.20 -14.97
CA CYS A 61 17.89 -5.55 -15.11
C CYS A 61 18.40 -6.21 -13.81
N PRO A 62 19.21 -7.29 -13.87
CA PRO A 62 19.77 -7.95 -12.68
C PRO A 62 20.52 -6.98 -11.75
N SER A 63 21.30 -6.09 -12.36
CA SER A 63 22.04 -5.00 -11.71
C SER A 63 21.17 -3.82 -11.28
N SER A 64 19.84 -3.91 -11.41
CA SER A 64 18.86 -2.87 -11.07
C SER A 64 19.03 -1.53 -11.82
N CYS A 65 19.71 -1.51 -12.97
CA CYS A 65 19.90 -0.29 -13.77
C CYS A 65 18.57 0.28 -14.28
N CYS A 66 17.65 -0.59 -14.68
CA CYS A 66 16.34 -0.21 -15.19
C CYS A 66 15.26 -1.25 -14.83
N CYS A 67 14.02 -0.77 -14.87
CA CYS A 67 12.81 -1.56 -14.92
C CYS A 67 12.32 -1.57 -16.38
N PHE A 68 12.03 -2.73 -16.96
CA PHE A 68 11.52 -2.86 -18.33
C PHE A 68 10.02 -2.55 -18.35
N ALA A 69 9.70 -1.28 -18.13
CA ALA A 69 8.36 -0.74 -18.06
C ALA A 69 8.33 0.67 -18.65
N GLY A 70 7.15 1.15 -19.03
CA GLY A 70 6.98 2.48 -19.61
C GLY A 70 7.88 2.65 -20.85
N PRO A 71 8.80 3.63 -20.88
CA PRO A 71 9.69 3.85 -22.02
C PRO A 71 10.59 2.66 -22.39
N PHE A 72 10.82 1.73 -21.46
CA PHE A 72 11.68 0.55 -21.67
C PHE A 72 10.89 -0.75 -21.84
N ALA A 73 9.57 -0.67 -22.00
CA ALA A 73 8.69 -1.84 -22.02
C ALA A 73 9.01 -2.83 -23.17
N ASP A 74 9.45 -2.30 -24.32
CA ASP A 74 9.69 -3.08 -25.54
C ASP A 74 11.17 -3.42 -25.75
N LEU A 75 12.04 -3.14 -24.76
CA LEU A 75 13.46 -3.45 -24.86
C LEU A 75 13.75 -4.88 -24.38
N ASP A 76 14.57 -5.58 -25.16
CA ASP A 76 15.10 -6.91 -24.81
C ASP A 76 16.47 -6.85 -24.14
N ASN A 77 17.13 -5.68 -24.15
CA ASN A 77 18.43 -5.46 -23.50
C ASN A 77 18.37 -4.19 -22.65
N CYS A 78 19.06 -4.21 -21.52
CA CYS A 78 19.20 -3.04 -20.66
C CYS A 78 19.92 -1.91 -21.42
N PRO A 79 19.36 -0.69 -21.50
CA PRO A 79 19.99 0.41 -22.24
C PRO A 79 21.26 0.96 -21.56
N TYR A 80 21.58 0.50 -20.34
CA TYR A 80 22.72 1.00 -19.56
C TYR A 80 23.88 0.02 -19.45
N CYS A 81 23.60 -1.28 -19.36
CA CYS A 81 24.63 -2.32 -19.20
C CYS A 81 24.51 -3.44 -20.23
N GLU A 82 23.60 -3.30 -21.20
CA GLU A 82 23.35 -4.21 -22.32
C GLU A 82 22.92 -5.64 -21.93
N HIS A 83 22.79 -5.91 -20.63
CA HIS A 83 22.38 -7.21 -20.13
C HIS A 83 21.01 -7.60 -20.72
N PRO A 84 20.87 -8.82 -21.27
CA PRO A 84 19.60 -9.28 -21.80
C PRO A 84 18.52 -9.33 -20.72
N ARG A 85 17.30 -8.97 -21.07
CA ARG A 85 16.11 -9.01 -20.22
C ARG A 85 15.74 -10.45 -19.87
N TYR A 86 15.78 -11.33 -20.88
CA TYR A 86 15.34 -12.72 -20.80
C TYR A 86 16.50 -13.70 -20.82
N ARG A 87 16.33 -14.81 -20.10
CA ARG A 87 17.17 -16.01 -20.20
C ARG A 87 16.85 -16.77 -21.49
N SER A 88 17.62 -17.82 -21.77
CA SER A 88 17.39 -18.72 -22.90
C SER A 88 16.03 -19.43 -22.87
N ASP A 89 15.41 -19.58 -21.71
CA ASP A 89 14.08 -20.18 -21.53
C ASP A 89 12.93 -19.17 -21.68
N GLY A 90 13.23 -17.91 -22.02
CA GLY A 90 12.26 -16.81 -22.14
C GLY A 90 11.83 -16.21 -20.80
N SER A 91 12.33 -16.68 -19.66
CA SER A 91 12.04 -16.09 -18.35
C SER A 91 12.88 -14.82 -18.10
N PRO A 92 12.34 -13.79 -17.45
CA PRO A 92 13.11 -12.59 -17.11
C PRO A 92 14.19 -12.90 -16.07
N PHE A 93 15.38 -12.31 -16.21
CA PHE A 93 16.46 -12.56 -15.26
C PHE A 93 16.10 -12.11 -13.83
N LYS A 94 15.40 -10.99 -13.69
CA LYS A 94 14.94 -10.45 -12.40
C LYS A 94 13.58 -9.81 -12.56
N THR A 95 12.73 -9.97 -11.56
CA THR A 95 11.41 -9.32 -11.48
C THR A 95 11.28 -8.54 -10.19
N PHE A 96 10.58 -7.41 -10.25
CA PHE A 96 10.14 -6.61 -9.11
C PHE A 96 8.62 -6.72 -8.96
N ALA A 97 8.16 -6.99 -7.74
CA ALA A 97 6.73 -6.98 -7.42
C ALA A 97 6.29 -5.57 -7.03
N PHE A 98 5.51 -4.94 -7.89
CA PHE A 98 4.89 -3.66 -7.66
C PHE A 98 3.48 -3.82 -7.13
N LEU A 99 3.14 -2.98 -6.16
CA LEU A 99 1.82 -2.86 -5.58
C LEU A 99 1.16 -1.60 -6.14
N PRO A 100 0.16 -1.71 -7.02
CA PRO A 100 -0.43 -0.55 -7.68
C PRO A 100 -0.98 0.47 -6.68
N LEU A 101 -0.51 1.71 -6.76
CA LEU A 101 -0.87 2.76 -5.81
C LEU A 101 -2.32 3.24 -5.98
N ILE A 102 -2.77 3.45 -7.22
CA ILE A 102 -4.10 3.97 -7.54
C ILE A 102 -5.24 3.19 -6.86
N PRO A 103 -5.36 1.86 -6.98
CA PRO A 103 -6.44 1.12 -6.32
C PRO A 103 -6.38 1.20 -4.79
N GLN A 104 -5.18 1.35 -4.20
CA GLN A 104 -5.05 1.55 -2.75
C GLN A 104 -5.64 2.89 -2.33
N LEU A 105 -5.31 3.97 -3.07
CA LEU A 105 -5.86 5.29 -2.79
C LEU A 105 -7.38 5.31 -2.92
N ILE A 106 -7.92 4.67 -3.97
CA ILE A 106 -9.37 4.53 -4.14
C ILE A 106 -10.00 3.78 -2.96
N ALA A 107 -9.39 2.68 -2.52
CA ALA A 107 -9.88 1.90 -1.39
C ALA A 107 -9.90 2.72 -0.08
N LEU A 108 -8.87 3.54 0.16
CA LEU A 108 -8.83 4.43 1.33
C LEU A 108 -9.99 5.45 1.31
N PHE A 109 -10.33 6.00 0.15
CA PHE A 109 -11.46 6.93 0.02
C PHE A 109 -12.84 6.26 0.13
N HIS A 110 -12.95 4.93 0.05
CA HIS A 110 -14.20 4.21 0.30
C HIS A 110 -14.51 4.00 1.80
N SER A 111 -13.57 4.30 2.70
CA SER A 111 -13.80 4.23 4.14
C SER A 111 -14.03 5.61 4.74
N PRO A 112 -15.19 5.89 5.38
CA PRO A 112 -15.46 7.18 6.01
C PRO A 112 -14.41 7.59 7.06
N GLU A 113 -13.87 6.59 7.78
CA GLU A 113 -12.79 6.80 8.75
C GLU A 113 -11.52 7.30 8.06
N PHE A 114 -11.07 6.60 7.01
CA PHE A 114 -9.87 7.00 6.27
C PHE A 114 -10.07 8.31 5.53
N VAL A 115 -11.26 8.59 4.99
CA VAL A 115 -11.60 9.90 4.41
C VAL A 115 -11.36 11.02 5.41
N LYS A 116 -11.79 10.85 6.68
CA LYS A 116 -11.56 11.84 7.74
C LYS A 116 -10.06 12.04 8.00
N LEU A 117 -9.29 10.96 8.05
CA LEU A 117 -7.83 11.01 8.23
C LEU A 117 -7.14 11.69 7.05
N MET A 118 -7.46 11.31 5.82
CA MET A 118 -6.87 11.87 4.59
C MET A 118 -7.25 13.33 4.37
N SER A 119 -8.40 13.77 4.89
CA SER A 119 -8.83 15.17 4.85
C SER A 119 -8.16 16.04 5.93
N TYR A 120 -7.22 15.51 6.72
CA TYR A 120 -6.52 16.26 7.76
C TYR A 120 -5.86 17.53 7.19
N ARG A 121 -5.12 17.41 6.08
CA ARG A 121 -4.47 18.54 5.40
C ARG A 121 -5.44 19.69 5.07
N ALA A 122 -6.60 19.37 4.50
CA ALA A 122 -7.58 20.38 4.11
C ALA A 122 -8.25 21.06 5.31
N ARG A 123 -8.32 20.35 6.45
CA ARG A 123 -8.81 20.87 7.73
C ARG A 123 -7.69 21.46 8.59
N TYR A 124 -6.43 21.30 8.17
CA TYR A 124 -5.28 21.81 8.88
C TYR A 124 -5.33 23.32 8.81
N PHE A 125 -5.32 23.91 9.98
CA PHE A 125 -5.44 25.33 10.13
C PHE A 125 -4.03 25.92 10.26
N ASP A 126 -3.64 26.79 9.33
CA ASP A 126 -2.42 27.55 9.48
C ASP A 126 -2.67 28.66 10.52
N PRO A 127 -1.93 28.68 11.64
CA PRO A 127 -2.13 29.69 12.67
C PRO A 127 -1.91 31.13 12.18
N SER A 128 -1.28 31.32 11.03
CA SER A 128 -1.14 32.63 10.37
C SER A 128 -2.36 33.09 9.57
N ASP A 129 -3.30 32.20 9.23
CA ASP A 129 -4.51 32.53 8.45
C ASP A 129 -5.61 33.17 9.34
N ASP A 130 -5.66 32.83 10.65
CA ASP A 130 -6.59 33.39 11.66
C ASP A 130 -6.07 33.11 13.11
N PRO A 131 -5.21 33.98 13.65
CA PRO A 131 -4.57 33.76 14.95
C PRO A 131 -5.54 33.64 16.14
N ALA A 132 -6.82 34.02 15.98
CA ALA A 132 -7.83 33.97 17.03
C ALA A 132 -8.58 32.63 17.12
N ARG A 133 -8.52 31.77 16.09
CA ARG A 133 -9.42 30.62 15.94
C ARG A 133 -9.03 29.38 16.74
N ASP A 134 -7.76 29.23 17.11
CA ASP A 134 -7.28 27.98 17.71
C ASP A 134 -6.49 28.12 19.02
N GLY A 135 -6.05 29.33 19.43
CA GLY A 135 -5.20 29.48 20.63
C GLY A 135 -3.90 28.63 20.60
N ARG A 136 -3.62 27.96 19.49
CA ARG A 136 -2.49 27.05 19.22
C ARG A 136 -1.44 27.69 18.33
N ALA A 137 -1.58 28.97 17.96
CA ALA A 137 -0.54 29.72 17.27
C ALA A 137 0.57 30.06 18.28
N GLU A 138 1.62 29.26 18.34
CA GLU A 138 2.83 29.61 19.10
C GLU A 138 3.89 30.14 18.13
N PRO A 139 4.25 31.44 18.21
CA PRO A 139 5.25 32.03 17.33
C PRO A 139 6.55 31.21 17.35
N GLY A 140 7.06 30.85 16.17
CA GLY A 140 8.33 30.13 16.02
C GLY A 140 8.27 28.62 16.22
N LYS A 141 7.09 28.01 16.42
CA LYS A 141 6.95 26.55 16.50
C LYS A 141 6.33 25.95 15.23
N VAL A 142 7.04 24.99 14.64
CA VAL A 142 6.54 24.11 13.58
C VAL A 142 5.84 22.92 14.24
N LYS A 143 4.57 22.71 13.94
CA LYS A 143 3.75 21.61 14.46
C LYS A 143 3.54 20.53 13.42
N ASP A 144 3.48 20.90 12.16
CA ASP A 144 3.26 19.99 11.04
C ASP A 144 4.09 20.40 9.81
N VAL A 145 4.20 19.51 8.82
CA VAL A 145 4.86 19.80 7.54
C VAL A 145 4.19 20.96 6.81
N PHE A 146 2.90 21.18 7.06
CA PHE A 146 2.13 22.27 6.46
C PHE A 146 2.52 23.67 6.94
N ASP A 147 3.21 23.78 8.08
CA ASP A 147 3.75 25.06 8.58
C ASP A 147 5.04 25.47 7.85
N SER A 148 5.66 24.55 7.10
CA SER A 148 6.91 24.83 6.40
C SER A 148 6.72 25.87 5.29
N SER A 149 7.70 26.75 5.13
CA SER A 149 7.70 27.74 4.05
C SER A 149 7.62 27.09 2.66
N HIS A 150 8.21 25.90 2.51
CA HIS A 150 8.14 25.13 1.27
C HIS A 150 6.73 24.64 0.97
N TYR A 151 6.00 24.06 1.94
CA TYR A 151 4.62 23.67 1.69
C TYR A 151 3.74 24.88 1.38
N LYS A 152 3.94 26.00 2.10
CA LYS A 152 3.21 27.25 1.86
C LYS A 152 3.43 27.78 0.43
N SER A 153 4.63 27.66 -0.13
CA SER A 153 4.91 28.11 -1.50
C SER A 153 4.26 27.25 -2.59
N ILE A 154 3.84 26.03 -2.27
CA ILE A 154 3.17 25.10 -3.21
C ILE A 154 1.71 24.82 -2.84
N LYS A 155 1.13 25.53 -1.87
CA LYS A 155 -0.25 25.33 -1.36
C LYS A 155 -1.30 25.36 -2.49
N ASP A 156 -1.05 26.15 -3.53
CA ASP A 156 -1.93 26.27 -4.70
C ASP A 156 -2.08 24.99 -5.53
N LEU A 157 -1.11 24.06 -5.45
CA LEU A 157 -1.23 22.74 -6.09
C LEU A 157 -2.24 21.83 -5.36
N PHE A 158 -2.64 22.19 -4.14
CA PHE A 158 -3.48 21.37 -3.26
C PHE A 158 -4.84 22.03 -2.94
N LYS A 159 -5.42 22.74 -3.93
CA LYS A 159 -6.75 23.37 -3.81
C LYS A 159 -7.89 22.38 -3.58
N ASP A 160 -7.82 21.19 -4.19
CA ASP A 160 -8.81 20.13 -3.92
C ASP A 160 -8.59 19.61 -2.48
N PRO A 161 -9.61 19.60 -1.60
CA PRO A 161 -9.48 19.09 -0.24
C PRO A 161 -9.06 17.61 -0.18
N ARG A 162 -9.26 16.85 -1.26
CA ARG A 162 -8.86 15.44 -1.41
C ARG A 162 -7.46 15.27 -1.98
N ALA A 163 -6.75 16.37 -2.30
CA ALA A 163 -5.39 16.30 -2.81
C ALA A 163 -4.45 15.67 -1.78
N ILE A 164 -3.70 14.67 -2.22
CA ILE A 164 -2.74 13.91 -1.42
C ILE A 164 -1.33 14.30 -1.83
N ALA A 165 -0.49 14.63 -0.85
CA ALA A 165 0.94 14.76 -1.07
C ALA A 165 1.59 13.38 -0.97
N LEU A 166 2.26 12.94 -2.03
CA LEU A 166 3.04 11.71 -2.04
C LEU A 166 4.52 12.06 -1.91
N LEU A 167 5.17 11.54 -0.87
CA LEU A 167 6.62 11.65 -0.70
C LEU A 167 7.28 10.39 -1.24
N LEU A 168 8.20 10.57 -2.19
CA LEU A 168 9.07 9.51 -2.67
C LEU A 168 10.41 9.59 -1.93
N THR A 169 10.75 8.56 -1.17
CA THR A 169 12.09 8.38 -0.59
C THR A 169 12.80 7.26 -1.34
N THR A 170 14.01 7.53 -1.81
CA THR A 170 14.79 6.60 -2.65
C THR A 170 16.01 6.03 -1.95
N ASP A 171 16.07 6.04 -0.62
CA ASP A 171 17.09 5.28 0.11
C ASP A 171 16.71 3.79 0.10
N GLY A 172 17.61 2.96 -0.44
CA GLY A 172 17.33 1.58 -0.84
C GLY A 172 17.13 0.60 0.31
N PHE A 173 16.13 0.80 1.16
CA PHE A 173 15.71 -0.21 2.12
C PHE A 173 14.88 -1.27 1.38
N ALA A 174 15.44 -2.46 1.20
CA ALA A 174 14.68 -3.64 0.82
C ALA A 174 14.11 -4.26 2.12
N PRO A 175 12.82 -4.06 2.47
CA PRO A 175 12.27 -4.46 3.77
C PRO A 175 12.29 -5.97 4.02
N PHE A 176 12.63 -6.79 3.03
CA PHE A 176 12.76 -8.22 3.18
C PHE A 176 14.06 -8.73 2.56
N LYS A 177 15.07 -8.99 3.38
CA LYS A 177 16.00 -10.08 3.07
C LYS A 177 15.15 -11.33 2.86
N LYS A 178 15.23 -11.97 1.70
CA LYS A 178 14.62 -13.29 1.48
C LYS A 178 15.18 -14.24 2.55
N ARG A 179 14.37 -14.59 3.55
CA ARG A 179 14.67 -15.77 4.37
C ARG A 179 14.57 -16.96 3.42
N HIS A 180 15.70 -17.63 3.19
CA HIS A 180 15.70 -18.96 2.61
C HIS A 180 14.95 -19.86 3.59
N TYR A 181 13.75 -20.31 3.21
CA TYR A 181 13.15 -21.47 3.84
C TYR A 181 13.93 -22.68 3.29
N THR A 182 14.89 -23.15 4.08
CA THR A 182 15.38 -24.53 4.01
C THR A 182 14.35 -25.46 4.62
#